data_AF-A0A4Y2T3K5-F1
#
_entry.id   AF-A0A4Y2T3K5-F1
#
_cell.length_a   1.000
_cell.length_b   1.000
_cell.length_c   1.000
_cell.angle_alpha   90.00
_cell.angle_beta   90.00
_cell.angle_gamma   90.00
#
_symmetry.space_group_name_H-M   'P 1'
#
loop_
_entity.id
_entity.type
_entity.pdbx_description
1 polymer ?
#
loop_
_entity_poly.entity_id
_entity_poly.type
_entity_poly.pdbx_seq_one_letter_code
_entity_poly.pdbx_strand_id
1 'polypeptide(L)'
;MLYKRALERIIVYAAPAWWAGTANQRQKINSLQRQVLLAVTGAFRTTSTAALQVISGIEPADLVCEMEAALYQLKHNRPDPHFLDVHLESNQVERYLPSWAHPSTKHLVHWDQDSPDFDLGIFTDGSKLNGQVGAAFSVFDPQHSGDIQFRLDDHCSVFQAELTAIKQELLWKQQNRPHANCHLFTDSMSSLKAL
;
A
#
# COMPACT_ATOMS: atom_id res chain seq x y z
N MET A 1 -20.64 -2.40 -16.08
CA MET A 1 -19.20 -2.64 -15.80
C MET A 1 -18.32 -1.42 -16.08
N LEU A 2 -18.46 -0.72 -17.23
CA LEU A 2 -17.62 0.44 -17.57
C LEU A 2 -17.81 1.66 -16.64
N TYR A 3 -19.06 2.00 -16.28
CA TYR A 3 -19.35 3.11 -15.36
C TYR A 3 -18.58 2.98 -14.04
N LYS A 4 -18.74 1.84 -13.35
CA LYS A 4 -18.12 1.56 -12.06
C LYS A 4 -16.60 1.54 -12.10
N ARG A 5 -16.01 0.98 -13.14
CA ARG A 5 -14.55 0.81 -13.23
C ARG A 5 -13.81 2.07 -13.69
N ALA A 6 -14.43 2.90 -14.53
CA ALA A 6 -13.77 4.06 -15.12
C ALA A 6 -14.37 5.37 -14.63
N LEU A 7 -15.64 5.62 -14.96
CA LEU A 7 -16.25 6.94 -14.76
C LEU A 7 -16.46 7.28 -13.29
N GLU A 8 -16.97 6.34 -12.49
CA GLU A 8 -17.10 6.53 -11.05
C GLU A 8 -15.73 6.83 -10.42
N ARG A 9 -14.70 6.04 -10.76
CA ARG A 9 -13.35 6.22 -10.21
C ARG A 9 -12.75 7.58 -10.57
N ILE A 10 -12.94 8.06 -11.79
CA ILE A 10 -12.50 9.40 -12.20
C ILE A 10 -13.21 10.48 -11.40
N ILE A 11 -14.54 10.35 -11.22
CA ILE A 11 -15.35 11.33 -10.51
C ILE A 11 -14.94 11.38 -9.02
N VAL A 12 -14.79 10.23 -8.38
CA VAL A 12 -14.63 10.15 -6.91
C VAL A 12 -13.19 10.14 -6.43
N TYR A 13 -12.19 10.01 -7.33
CA TYR A 13 -10.77 9.90 -6.98
C TYR A 13 -10.30 10.93 -5.95
N ALA A 14 -10.69 12.19 -6.12
CA ALA A 14 -10.30 13.28 -5.22
C ALA A 14 -11.44 13.73 -4.29
N ALA A 15 -12.56 12.98 -4.21
CA ALA A 15 -13.73 13.37 -3.41
C ALA A 15 -13.36 13.79 -1.98
N PRO A 16 -12.44 13.10 -1.26
CA PRO A 16 -12.05 13.54 0.09
C PRO A 16 -11.48 14.96 0.19
N ALA A 17 -10.94 15.51 -0.89
CA ALA A 17 -10.34 16.85 -0.91
C ALA A 17 -11.34 17.97 -1.22
N TRP A 18 -12.40 17.71 -1.99
CA TRP A 18 -13.29 18.75 -2.49
C TRP A 18 -14.79 18.53 -2.17
N TRP A 19 -15.19 17.33 -1.76
CA TRP A 19 -16.58 17.02 -1.45
C TRP A 19 -16.98 17.62 -0.10
N ALA A 20 -18.02 18.46 -0.11
CA ALA A 20 -18.57 19.10 1.08
C ALA A 20 -20.07 18.82 1.27
N GLY A 21 -20.65 17.91 0.45
CA GLY A 21 -22.07 17.53 0.55
C GLY A 21 -23.06 18.65 0.23
N THR A 22 -22.62 19.77 -0.35
CA THR A 22 -23.52 20.90 -0.64
C THR A 22 -24.56 20.55 -1.70
N ALA A 23 -25.74 21.18 -1.64
CA ALA A 23 -26.81 20.95 -2.62
C ALA A 23 -26.34 21.15 -4.07
N ASN A 24 -25.51 22.16 -4.32
CA ASN A 24 -24.92 22.42 -5.64
C ASN A 24 -23.98 21.30 -6.11
N GLN A 25 -23.16 20.74 -5.21
CA GLN A 25 -22.28 19.62 -5.53
C GLN A 25 -23.08 18.35 -5.84
N ARG A 26 -24.10 18.04 -5.02
CA ARG A 26 -25.01 16.92 -5.24
C ARG A 26 -25.73 17.03 -6.58
N GLN A 27 -26.23 18.22 -6.93
CA GLN A 27 -26.89 18.45 -8.21
C GLN A 27 -25.94 18.24 -9.40
N LYS A 28 -24.70 18.77 -9.32
CA LYS A 28 -23.69 18.61 -10.39
C LYS A 28 -23.30 17.15 -10.61
N ILE A 29 -23.00 16.42 -9.54
CA ILE A 29 -22.61 15.02 -9.60
C ILE A 29 -23.75 14.14 -10.13
N ASN A 30 -24.97 14.36 -9.63
CA ASN A 30 -26.15 13.65 -10.14
C ASN A 30 -26.45 13.97 -11.60
N SER A 31 -26.19 15.20 -12.07
CA SER A 31 -26.32 15.56 -13.48
C SER A 31 -25.31 14.82 -14.36
N LEU A 32 -24.06 14.71 -13.93
CA LEU A 32 -23.02 13.95 -14.64
C LEU A 32 -23.35 12.46 -14.70
N GLN A 33 -23.71 11.86 -13.56
CA GLN A 33 -24.12 10.46 -13.50
C GLN A 33 -25.32 10.21 -14.41
N ARG A 34 -26.35 11.07 -14.35
CA ARG A 34 -27.56 10.97 -15.18
C ARG A 34 -27.26 10.88 -16.66
N GLN A 35 -26.36 11.71 -17.19
CA GLN A 35 -26.00 11.70 -18.61
C GLN A 35 -25.48 10.32 -19.05
N VAL A 36 -24.62 9.73 -18.21
CA VAL A 36 -24.06 8.40 -18.47
C VAL A 36 -25.14 7.32 -18.36
N LEU A 37 -25.97 7.38 -17.31
CA LEU A 37 -27.00 6.37 -17.10
C LEU A 37 -28.05 6.37 -18.22
N LEU A 38 -28.43 7.54 -18.75
CA LEU A 38 -29.32 7.62 -19.92
C LEU A 38 -28.69 6.94 -21.15
N ALA A 39 -27.40 7.14 -21.39
CA ALA A 39 -26.71 6.51 -22.50
C ALA A 39 -26.59 4.99 -22.35
N VAL A 40 -26.37 4.49 -21.12
CA VAL A 40 -26.23 3.06 -20.84
C VAL A 40 -27.58 2.34 -20.86
N THR A 41 -28.62 2.94 -20.30
CA THR A 41 -29.94 2.30 -20.14
C THR A 41 -30.84 2.47 -21.37
N GLY A 42 -30.59 3.48 -22.21
CA GLY A 42 -31.49 3.82 -23.32
C GLY A 42 -32.87 4.34 -22.89
N ALA A 43 -33.03 4.70 -21.62
CA ALA A 43 -34.29 5.19 -21.08
C ALA A 43 -34.68 6.57 -21.64
N PHE A 44 -35.95 6.93 -21.49
CA PHE A 44 -36.45 8.24 -21.93
C PHE A 44 -35.71 9.38 -21.23
N ARG A 45 -35.51 10.49 -21.95
CA ARG A 45 -34.88 11.70 -21.39
C ARG A 45 -35.59 12.26 -20.15
N THR A 46 -36.88 11.94 -19.98
CA THR A 46 -37.73 12.34 -18.85
C THR A 46 -37.67 11.38 -17.66
N THR A 47 -37.07 10.19 -17.81
CA THR A 47 -36.93 9.22 -16.71
C THR A 47 -36.14 9.83 -15.56
N SER A 48 -36.62 9.74 -14.32
CA SER A 48 -35.96 10.38 -13.17
C SER A 48 -34.57 9.77 -12.88
N THR A 49 -33.66 10.54 -12.29
CA THR A 49 -32.29 10.04 -11.99
C THR A 49 -32.31 8.90 -10.99
N ALA A 50 -33.19 8.97 -9.97
CA ALA A 50 -33.39 7.88 -9.02
C ALA A 50 -33.84 6.58 -9.71
N ALA A 51 -34.79 6.66 -10.65
CA ALA A 51 -35.21 5.48 -11.41
C ALA A 51 -34.07 4.90 -12.26
N LEU A 52 -33.24 5.76 -12.87
CA LEU A 52 -32.07 5.30 -13.63
C LEU A 52 -31.07 4.56 -12.74
N GLN A 53 -30.76 5.10 -11.56
CA GLN A 53 -29.86 4.48 -10.58
C GLN A 53 -30.39 3.09 -10.16
N VAL A 54 -31.68 3.00 -9.81
CA VAL A 54 -32.32 1.75 -9.40
C VAL A 54 -32.31 0.70 -10.53
N ILE A 55 -32.77 1.06 -11.73
CA ILE A 55 -32.88 0.11 -12.86
C ILE A 55 -31.51 -0.34 -13.35
N SER A 56 -30.50 0.54 -13.30
CA SER A 56 -29.13 0.18 -13.69
C SER A 56 -28.35 -0.55 -12.59
N GLY A 57 -28.88 -0.62 -11.36
CA GLY A 57 -28.17 -1.16 -10.20
C GLY A 57 -26.92 -0.35 -9.85
N ILE A 58 -26.95 0.97 -10.09
CA ILE A 58 -25.83 1.88 -9.84
C ILE A 58 -26.19 2.80 -8.68
N GLU A 59 -25.33 2.81 -7.68
CA GLU A 59 -25.44 3.62 -6.47
C GLU A 59 -25.38 5.12 -6.82
N PRO A 60 -26.13 5.98 -6.11
CA PRO A 60 -26.05 7.43 -6.29
C PRO A 60 -24.62 7.96 -6.09
N ALA A 61 -24.12 8.71 -7.07
CA ALA A 61 -22.71 9.14 -7.08
C ALA A 61 -22.37 10.10 -5.93
N ASP A 62 -23.34 10.87 -5.44
CA ASP A 62 -23.19 11.69 -4.24
C ASP A 62 -22.98 10.86 -2.97
N LEU A 63 -23.68 9.74 -2.82
CA LEU A 63 -23.45 8.81 -1.71
C LEU A 63 -22.07 8.14 -1.81
N VAL A 64 -21.61 7.84 -3.02
CA VAL A 64 -20.24 7.32 -3.22
C VAL A 64 -19.21 8.37 -2.80
N CYS A 65 -19.39 9.65 -3.17
CA CYS A 65 -18.51 10.73 -2.70
C CYS A 65 -18.51 10.88 -1.17
N GLU A 66 -19.68 10.80 -0.53
CA GLU A 66 -19.79 10.84 0.94
C GLU A 66 -19.04 9.69 1.59
N MET A 67 -19.20 8.46 1.06
CA MET A 67 -18.51 7.28 1.56
C MET A 67 -16.98 7.38 1.37
N GLU A 68 -16.50 7.81 0.21
CA GLU A 68 -15.06 7.98 -0.05
C GLU A 68 -14.45 9.04 0.89
N ALA A 69 -15.16 10.15 1.12
CA ALA A 69 -14.74 11.17 2.08
C ALA A 69 -14.72 10.64 3.53
N ALA A 70 -15.72 9.85 3.93
CA ALA A 70 -15.78 9.21 5.24
C ALA A 70 -14.63 8.19 5.44
N LEU A 71 -14.40 7.32 4.45
CA LEU A 71 -13.28 6.36 4.48
C LEU A 71 -11.94 7.06 4.58
N TYR A 72 -11.75 8.19 3.88
CA TYR A 72 -10.53 8.98 4.02
C TYR A 72 -10.33 9.50 5.45
N GLN A 73 -11.38 10.03 6.09
CA GLN A 73 -11.32 10.52 7.46
C GLN A 73 -10.92 9.40 8.44
N LEU A 74 -11.55 8.24 8.33
CA LEU A 74 -11.24 7.05 9.13
C LEU A 74 -9.78 6.63 8.98
N LYS A 75 -9.28 6.58 7.73
CA LYS A 75 -7.91 6.17 7.44
C LYS A 75 -6.86 7.12 8.03
N HIS A 76 -7.20 8.40 8.22
CA HIS A 76 -6.28 9.46 8.64
C HIS A 76 -6.47 9.88 10.11
N ASN A 77 -7.06 9.02 10.96
CA ASN A 77 -7.30 9.28 12.39
C ASN A 77 -8.07 10.59 12.66
N ARG A 78 -9.03 10.93 11.79
CA ARG A 78 -10.00 11.99 12.06
C ARG A 78 -11.18 11.41 12.86
N PRO A 79 -12.08 12.25 13.43
CA PRO A 79 -13.24 11.76 14.17
C PRO A 79 -14.05 10.78 13.31
N ASP A 80 -14.54 9.71 13.95
CA ASP A 80 -15.33 8.69 13.28
C ASP A 80 -16.56 9.33 12.60
N PRO A 81 -16.64 9.24 11.25
CA PRO A 81 -17.71 9.87 10.50
C PRO A 81 -18.99 9.02 10.60
N HIS A 82 -20.12 9.72 10.51
CA HIS A 82 -21.42 9.08 10.30
C HIS A 82 -21.70 9.03 8.79
N PHE A 83 -22.12 7.87 8.31
CA PHE A 83 -22.57 7.68 6.93
C PHE A 83 -23.95 7.02 6.94
N LEU A 84 -24.96 7.69 6.37
CA LEU A 84 -26.36 7.22 6.38
C LEU A 84 -26.84 6.80 7.79
N ASP A 85 -26.55 7.65 8.79
CA ASP A 85 -26.85 7.42 10.22
C ASP A 85 -26.15 6.20 10.86
N VAL A 86 -25.21 5.57 10.15
CA VAL A 86 -24.35 4.51 10.68
C VAL A 86 -23.02 5.10 11.12
N HIS A 87 -22.63 4.83 12.37
CA HIS A 87 -21.30 5.14 12.88
C HIS A 87 -20.29 4.18 12.29
N LEU A 88 -19.29 4.69 11.58
CA LEU A 88 -18.22 3.87 11.01
C LEU A 88 -17.06 3.77 12.01
N GLU A 89 -16.70 2.56 12.40
CA GLU A 89 -15.61 2.34 13.35
C GLU A 89 -14.24 2.21 12.66
N SER A 90 -13.23 2.88 13.24
CA SER A 90 -11.83 2.85 12.75
C SER A 90 -11.18 1.44 12.78
N ASN A 91 -11.71 0.49 13.54
CA ASN A 91 -11.19 -0.89 13.61
C ASN A 91 -11.48 -1.71 12.33
N GLN A 92 -12.38 -1.24 11.45
CA GLN A 92 -12.78 -1.96 10.24
C GLN A 92 -11.97 -1.57 8.99
N VAL A 93 -11.04 -0.61 9.11
CA VAL A 93 -10.33 -0.02 7.96
C VAL A 93 -8.82 -0.05 8.17
N GLU A 94 -8.10 -0.48 7.13
CA GLU A 94 -6.63 -0.39 7.10
C GLU A 94 -6.19 1.08 7.21
N ARG A 95 -5.40 1.38 8.25
CA ARG A 95 -4.99 2.74 8.57
C ARG A 95 -3.94 3.25 7.60
N TYR A 96 -4.04 4.53 7.24
CA TYR A 96 -2.96 5.20 6.54
C TYR A 96 -1.83 5.48 7.53
N LEU A 97 -0.72 4.78 7.35
CA LEU A 97 0.53 5.10 8.02
C LEU A 97 1.32 6.03 7.07
N PRO A 98 1.56 7.30 7.41
CA PRO A 98 2.39 8.17 6.60
C PRO A 98 3.84 7.65 6.60
N SER A 99 4.15 6.75 5.67
CA SER A 99 5.50 6.23 5.44
C SER A 99 6.28 7.09 4.44
N TRP A 100 5.75 8.25 4.08
CA TRP A 100 6.42 9.17 3.16
C TRP A 100 7.62 9.80 3.86
N ALA A 101 8.78 9.19 3.67
CA ALA A 101 10.07 9.80 3.94
C ALA A 101 10.43 10.69 2.76
N HIS A 102 10.73 11.96 3.03
CA HIS A 102 11.22 12.89 2.01
C HIS A 102 12.45 12.26 1.33
N PRO A 103 12.61 12.34 0.00
CA PRO A 103 13.74 11.69 -0.68
C PRO A 103 15.11 12.09 -0.09
N SER A 104 15.26 13.33 0.36
CA SER A 104 16.50 13.81 1.01
C SER A 104 16.76 13.27 2.40
N THR A 105 15.78 12.66 3.08
CA THR A 105 15.98 12.03 4.39
C THR A 105 16.39 10.56 4.27
N LYS A 106 16.44 10.02 3.05
CA LYS A 106 16.97 8.68 2.80
C LYS A 106 18.49 8.77 2.71
N HIS A 107 19.19 8.01 3.55
CA HIS A 107 20.62 7.81 3.39
C HIS A 107 20.87 6.95 2.15
N LEU A 108 21.74 7.43 1.27
CA LEU A 108 22.17 6.66 0.09
C LEU A 108 22.92 5.41 0.57
N VAL A 109 22.57 4.26 0.00
CA VAL A 109 23.38 3.05 0.15
C VAL A 109 24.72 3.31 -0.53
N HIS A 110 25.82 3.14 0.22
CA HIS A 110 27.15 3.19 -0.35
C HIS A 110 27.43 1.85 -1.01
N TRP A 111 27.63 1.85 -2.33
CA TRP A 111 28.01 0.67 -3.09
C TRP A 111 29.52 0.63 -3.22
N ASP A 112 30.17 -0.16 -2.39
CA ASP A 112 31.61 -0.38 -2.50
C ASP A 112 31.90 -1.34 -3.66
N GLN A 113 32.83 -0.96 -4.54
CA GLN A 113 33.28 -1.80 -5.66
C GLN A 113 34.40 -2.75 -5.24
N ASP A 114 35.12 -2.43 -4.17
CA ASP A 114 36.18 -3.23 -3.59
C ASP A 114 35.64 -4.03 -2.40
N SER A 115 36.31 -5.11 -2.02
CA SER A 115 36.02 -5.84 -0.78
C SER A 115 36.85 -5.20 0.35
N PRO A 116 36.28 -4.28 1.15
CA PRO A 116 37.05 -3.65 2.22
C PRO A 116 37.36 -4.67 3.33
N ASP A 117 38.43 -4.42 4.08
CA ASP A 117 38.57 -5.00 5.41
C ASP A 117 37.36 -4.54 6.25
N PHE A 118 36.61 -5.50 6.79
CA PHE A 118 35.39 -5.23 7.56
C PHE A 118 35.53 -5.72 9.00
N ASP A 119 35.17 -4.86 9.95
CA ASP A 119 35.05 -5.23 11.37
C ASP A 119 33.76 -6.02 11.65
N LEU A 120 32.72 -5.77 10.85
CA LEU A 120 31.43 -6.44 10.90
C LEU A 120 30.93 -6.66 9.47
N GLY A 121 30.91 -7.91 9.05
CA GLY A 121 30.37 -8.34 7.76
C GLY A 121 29.14 -9.22 7.98
N ILE A 122 28.07 -8.97 7.24
CA ILE A 122 26.87 -9.82 7.30
C ILE A 122 26.50 -10.27 5.90
N PHE A 123 26.40 -11.59 5.74
CA PHE A 123 26.08 -12.25 4.48
C PHE A 123 24.64 -12.70 4.52
N THR A 124 23.89 -12.44 3.45
CA THR A 124 22.47 -12.80 3.34
C THR A 124 22.26 -13.76 2.20
N ASP A 125 21.31 -14.68 2.37
CA ASP A 125 20.92 -15.65 1.34
C ASP A 125 19.44 -16.00 1.48
N GLY A 126 18.75 -16.12 0.34
CA GLY A 126 17.35 -16.51 0.23
C GLY A 126 17.20 -17.72 -0.67
N SER A 127 16.69 -18.83 -0.13
CA SER A 127 16.56 -20.08 -0.88
C SER A 127 15.11 -20.52 -1.07
N LYS A 128 14.88 -21.23 -2.18
CA LYS A 128 13.67 -22.03 -2.39
C LYS A 128 14.04 -23.39 -2.96
N LEU A 129 13.72 -24.46 -2.24
CA LEU A 129 13.99 -25.83 -2.65
C LEU A 129 12.75 -26.70 -2.42
N ASN A 130 12.32 -27.49 -3.40
CA ASN A 130 11.19 -28.42 -3.26
C ASN A 130 9.90 -27.78 -2.70
N GLY A 131 9.60 -26.55 -3.12
CA GLY A 131 8.43 -25.78 -2.65
C GLY A 131 8.63 -25.09 -1.30
N GLN A 132 9.71 -25.41 -0.59
CA GLN A 132 10.04 -24.87 0.71
C GLN A 132 10.91 -23.61 0.58
N VAL A 133 10.53 -22.52 1.25
CA VAL A 133 11.22 -21.22 1.20
C VAL A 133 11.92 -20.88 2.52
N GLY A 134 13.17 -20.47 2.47
CA GLY A 134 13.95 -20.06 3.63
C GLY A 134 14.76 -18.80 3.36
N ALA A 135 15.01 -18.02 4.41
CA ALA A 135 15.89 -16.86 4.39
C ALA A 135 16.91 -17.00 5.51
N ALA A 136 18.13 -16.56 5.30
CA ALA A 136 19.17 -16.64 6.31
C ALA A 136 20.13 -15.47 6.22
N PHE A 137 20.77 -15.15 7.34
CA PHE A 137 21.95 -14.31 7.34
C PHE A 137 23.00 -14.84 8.31
N SER A 138 24.26 -14.56 8.01
CA SER A 138 25.43 -15.01 8.78
C SER A 138 26.27 -13.80 9.16
N VAL A 139 26.47 -13.61 10.47
CA VAL A 139 27.23 -12.49 11.02
C VAL A 139 28.68 -12.89 11.21
N PHE A 140 29.61 -12.09 10.71
CA PHE A 140 31.04 -12.23 10.88
C PHE A 140 31.61 -11.00 11.58
N ASP A 141 32.01 -11.20 12.83
CA ASP A 141 32.71 -10.24 13.67
C ASP A 141 33.87 -10.97 14.38
N PRO A 142 35.02 -10.30 14.61
CA PRO A 142 36.12 -10.84 15.42
C PRO A 142 35.73 -11.48 16.77
N GLN A 143 34.61 -11.06 17.37
CA GLN A 143 34.11 -11.53 18.67
C GLN A 143 32.86 -12.41 18.60
N HIS A 144 32.15 -12.43 17.47
CA HIS A 144 30.88 -13.14 17.34
C HIS A 144 30.65 -13.63 15.91
N SER A 145 30.49 -14.95 15.76
CA SER A 145 30.02 -15.55 14.51
C SER A 145 28.75 -16.32 14.78
N GLY A 146 27.72 -16.11 13.96
CA GLY A 146 26.43 -16.74 14.16
C GLY A 146 25.57 -16.71 12.91
N ASP A 147 24.89 -17.84 12.68
CA ASP A 147 23.99 -18.03 11.54
C ASP A 147 22.55 -17.98 12.05
N ILE A 148 21.73 -17.16 11.41
CA ILE A 148 20.33 -16.98 11.76
C ILE A 148 19.49 -17.34 10.54
N GLN A 149 18.54 -18.26 10.74
CA GLN A 149 17.71 -18.82 9.68
C GLN A 149 16.23 -18.63 10.00
N PHE A 150 15.45 -18.36 8.96
CA PHE A 150 14.03 -18.08 9.03
C PHE A 150 13.27 -18.92 8.02
N ARG A 151 12.13 -19.44 8.47
CA ARG A 151 11.18 -20.15 7.61
C ARG A 151 10.14 -19.18 7.07
N LEU A 152 9.97 -19.16 5.75
CA LEU A 152 8.88 -18.45 5.09
C LEU A 152 7.80 -19.44 4.64
N ASP A 153 6.62 -18.92 4.30
CA ASP A 153 5.58 -19.73 3.69
C ASP A 153 6.01 -20.29 2.33
N ASP A 154 5.53 -21.50 2.01
CA ASP A 154 5.89 -22.23 0.78
C ASP A 154 5.49 -21.50 -0.51
N HIS A 155 4.53 -20.58 -0.43
CA HIS A 155 4.08 -19.78 -1.56
C HIS A 155 5.01 -18.58 -1.85
N CYS A 156 5.95 -18.23 -0.96
CA CYS A 156 6.87 -17.13 -1.18
C CYS A 156 7.85 -17.41 -2.35
N SER A 157 8.32 -16.35 -3.02
CA SER A 157 9.33 -16.44 -4.07
C SER A 157 10.75 -16.38 -3.50
N VAL A 158 11.74 -16.78 -4.30
CA VAL A 158 13.18 -16.57 -3.97
C VAL A 158 13.46 -15.10 -3.70
N PHE A 159 12.93 -14.21 -4.54
CA PHE A 159 13.07 -12.76 -4.36
C PHE A 159 12.52 -12.26 -3.00
N GLN A 160 11.37 -12.78 -2.55
CA GLN A 160 10.83 -12.48 -1.23
C GLN A 160 11.71 -13.03 -0.11
N ALA A 161 12.31 -14.20 -0.29
CA ALA A 161 13.24 -14.78 0.68
C ALA A 161 14.51 -13.92 0.83
N GLU A 162 15.12 -13.53 -0.28
CA GLU A 162 16.30 -12.67 -0.34
C GLU A 162 16.07 -11.31 0.35
N LEU A 163 14.99 -10.62 0.01
CA LEU A 163 14.62 -9.36 0.68
C LEU A 163 14.31 -9.56 2.16
N THR A 164 13.77 -10.72 2.52
CA THR A 164 13.51 -11.04 3.94
C THR A 164 14.82 -11.25 4.69
N ALA A 165 15.82 -11.91 4.09
CA ALA A 165 17.15 -12.07 4.68
C ALA A 165 17.78 -10.69 4.99
N ILE A 166 17.78 -9.77 4.00
CA ILE A 166 18.26 -8.40 4.17
C ILE A 166 17.48 -7.67 5.27
N LYS A 167 16.14 -7.76 5.26
CA LYS A 167 15.31 -7.12 6.29
C LYS A 167 15.63 -7.61 7.70
N GLN A 168 15.79 -8.91 7.88
CA GLN A 168 16.05 -9.50 9.20
C GLN A 168 17.45 -9.15 9.71
N GLU A 169 18.44 -9.13 8.82
CA GLU A 169 19.78 -8.65 9.15
C GLU A 169 19.75 -7.19 9.65
N LEU A 170 19.09 -6.29 8.93
CA LEU A 170 19.02 -4.87 9.33
C LEU A 170 18.36 -4.69 10.70
N LEU A 171 17.30 -5.46 10.97
CA LEU A 171 16.65 -5.47 12.28
C LEU A 171 17.58 -5.99 13.37
N TRP A 172 18.32 -7.07 13.10
CA TRP A 172 19.31 -7.61 14.01
C TRP A 172 20.44 -6.62 14.27
N LYS A 173 20.97 -5.95 13.23
CA LYS A 173 21.99 -4.91 13.34
C LYS A 173 21.51 -3.77 14.21
N GLN A 174 20.29 -3.29 13.99
CA GLN A 174 19.70 -2.21 14.78
C GLN A 174 19.60 -2.57 16.27
N GLN A 175 19.28 -3.82 16.59
CA GLN A 175 19.12 -4.29 17.97
C GLN A 175 20.44 -4.59 18.67
N ASN A 176 21.38 -5.25 17.98
CA ASN A 176 22.59 -5.81 18.58
C ASN A 176 23.81 -4.91 18.39
N ARG A 177 23.90 -4.20 17.26
CA ARG A 177 25.05 -3.39 16.86
C ARG A 177 24.62 -2.02 16.30
N PRO A 178 23.83 -1.22 17.03
CA PRO A 178 23.23 0.01 16.51
C PRO A 178 24.25 1.02 16.00
N HIS A 179 25.39 1.16 16.69
CA HIS A 179 26.43 2.15 16.41
C HIS A 179 27.57 1.66 15.52
N ALA A 180 27.62 0.36 15.21
CA ALA A 180 28.67 -0.19 14.35
C ALA A 180 28.35 0.09 12.88
N ASN A 181 29.39 0.35 12.09
CA ASN A 181 29.31 0.23 10.63
C ASN A 181 29.32 -1.25 10.27
N CYS A 182 28.51 -1.64 9.27
CA CYS A 182 28.36 -3.01 8.82
C CYS A 182 28.48 -3.03 7.30
N HIS A 183 29.15 -4.05 6.76
CA HIS A 183 29.14 -4.36 5.34
C HIS A 183 28.16 -5.50 5.09
N LEU A 184 27.14 -5.24 4.26
CA LEU A 184 26.15 -6.21 3.84
C LEU A 184 26.59 -6.85 2.53
N PHE A 185 26.61 -8.17 2.49
CA PHE A 185 26.95 -8.96 1.32
C PHE A 185 25.73 -9.77 0.87
N THR A 186 25.39 -9.65 -0.40
CA THR A 186 24.33 -10.42 -1.06
C THR A 186 24.70 -10.64 -2.52
N ASP A 187 24.38 -11.80 -3.05
CA ASP A 187 24.52 -12.14 -4.47
C ASP A 187 23.22 -11.91 -5.26
N SER A 188 22.12 -11.55 -4.59
CA SER A 188 20.83 -11.24 -5.24
C SER A 188 20.84 -9.86 -5.89
N MET A 189 21.34 -9.81 -7.13
CA MET A 189 21.25 -8.63 -8.01
C MET A 189 19.82 -8.09 -8.14
N SER A 190 18.82 -8.97 -8.04
CA SER A 190 17.41 -8.57 -8.07
C SER A 190 17.00 -7.76 -6.84
N SER A 191 17.46 -8.17 -5.64
CA SER A 191 17.26 -7.43 -4.40
C SER A 191 17.98 -6.09 -4.45
N LEU A 192 19.24 -6.07 -4.91
CA LEU A 192 20.03 -4.84 -5.00
C LEU A 192 19.40 -3.79 -5.93
N LYS A 193 18.82 -4.21 -7.05
CA LYS A 193 18.13 -3.30 -7.99
C LYS A 193 16.80 -2.76 -7.46
N ALA A 194 16.22 -3.38 -6.43
CA ALA A 194 14.95 -2.98 -5.85
C ALA A 194 15.09 -1.99 -4.69
N LEU A 195 16.31 -1.84 -4.14
CA LEU A 195 16.67 -0.89 -3.10
C LEU A 195 16.93 0.50 -3.68
#